data_AF-A0A523YNL0-F1
#
_entry.id   AF-A0A523YNL0-F1
#
_cell.length_a   1.000
_cell.length_b   1.000
_cell.length_c   1.000
_cell.angle_alpha   90.00
_cell.angle_beta   90.00
_cell.angle_gamma   90.00
#
_symmetry.space_group_name_H-M   'P 1'
#
loop_
_entity.id
_entity.type
_entity.pdbx_description
1 polymer ?
#
loop_
_entity_poly.entity_id
_entity_poly.type
_entity_poly.pdbx_seq_one_letter_code
_entity_poly.pdbx_strand_id
1 'polypeptide(L)'
;MMQTSDILEKIDIPRHKLYYLEQKGYIHPKKVPRGELEAREFTEEDFKKIQAIWKYLKQGFKHKIAYQKAMEELNNPQLELSLGSEKRAR
;
A
#
# COMPACT_ATOMS: atom_id res chain seq x y z
N MET A 1 8.86 12.10 -3.43
CA MET A 1 7.90 11.69 -4.47
C MET A 1 8.44 10.46 -5.17
N MET A 2 7.60 9.50 -5.51
CA MET A 2 7.98 8.24 -6.16
C MET A 2 7.10 8.01 -7.40
N GLN A 3 7.63 7.40 -8.45
CA GLN A 3 6.84 7.04 -9.63
C GLN A 3 6.28 5.63 -9.51
N THR A 4 5.36 5.27 -10.40
CA THR A 4 4.80 3.90 -10.46
C THR A 4 5.92 2.84 -10.49
N SER A 5 6.99 3.05 -11.26
CA SER A 5 8.12 2.10 -11.34
C SER A 5 8.80 1.91 -9.98
N ASP A 6 9.09 2.99 -9.25
CA ASP A 6 9.67 2.93 -7.91
C ASP A 6 8.82 2.10 -6.94
N ILE A 7 7.48 2.24 -7.01
CA ILE A 7 6.56 1.47 -6.17
C ILE A 7 6.65 -0.02 -6.47
N LEU A 8 6.65 -0.38 -7.77
CA LEU A 8 6.70 -1.77 -8.22
C LEU A 8 8.02 -2.42 -7.81
N GLU A 9 9.14 -1.72 -7.96
CA GLU A 9 10.47 -2.21 -7.60
C GLU A 9 10.66 -2.38 -6.09
N LYS A 10 10.13 -1.46 -5.28
CA LYS A 10 10.33 -1.48 -3.81
C LYS A 10 9.41 -2.43 -3.06
N ILE A 11 8.17 -2.61 -3.52
CA ILE A 11 7.11 -3.32 -2.76
C ILE A 11 6.88 -4.74 -3.31
N ASP A 12 7.40 -5.06 -4.50
CA ASP A 12 7.14 -6.32 -5.21
C ASP A 12 5.63 -6.57 -5.35
N ILE A 13 4.88 -5.49 -5.63
CA ILE A 13 3.44 -5.55 -5.85
C ILE A 13 3.17 -5.69 -7.35
N PRO A 14 2.33 -6.63 -7.80
CA PRO A 14 1.94 -6.71 -9.20
C PRO A 14 1.25 -5.42 -9.66
N ARG A 15 1.58 -4.95 -10.86
CA ARG A 15 1.01 -3.71 -11.44
C ARG A 15 -0.52 -3.66 -11.40
N HIS A 16 -1.19 -4.78 -11.69
CA HIS A 16 -2.65 -4.85 -11.66
C HIS A 16 -3.23 -4.67 -10.25
N LYS A 17 -2.51 -5.07 -9.19
CA LYS A 17 -2.91 -4.83 -7.80
C LYS A 17 -2.78 -3.36 -7.43
N LEU A 18 -1.67 -2.73 -7.81
CA LEU A 18 -1.46 -1.31 -7.58
C LEU A 18 -2.57 -0.46 -8.23
N TYR A 19 -2.91 -0.74 -9.49
CA TYR A 19 -4.01 -0.05 -10.17
C TYR A 19 -5.38 -0.35 -9.56
N TYR A 20 -5.60 -1.56 -9.03
CA TYR A 20 -6.83 -1.86 -8.31
C TYR A 20 -6.96 -1.01 -7.02
N LEU A 21 -5.85 -0.77 -6.31
CA LEU A 21 -5.86 0.11 -5.13
C LEU A 21 -6.22 1.55 -5.50
N GLU A 22 -5.66 2.07 -6.60
CA GLU A 22 -5.99 3.40 -7.14
C GLU A 22 -7.47 3.48 -7.56
N GLN A 23 -7.96 2.52 -8.35
CA GLN A 23 -9.36 2.47 -8.80
C GLN A 23 -10.37 2.40 -7.67
N LYS A 24 -10.02 1.77 -6.54
CA LYS A 24 -10.87 1.69 -5.36
C LYS A 24 -10.75 2.88 -4.42
N GLY A 25 -9.88 3.86 -4.73
CA GLY A 25 -9.67 5.03 -3.89
C GLY A 25 -8.94 4.72 -2.58
N TYR A 26 -8.21 3.60 -2.50
CA TYR A 26 -7.37 3.31 -1.34
C TYR A 26 -6.08 4.15 -1.35
N ILE A 27 -5.65 4.58 -2.54
CA ILE A 27 -4.50 5.45 -2.76
C ILE A 27 -4.87 6.50 -3.79
N HIS A 28 -4.28 7.69 -3.67
CA HIS A 28 -4.61 8.82 -4.53
C HIS A 28 -3.31 9.45 -5.07
N PRO A 29 -2.65 8.81 -6.06
CA PRO A 29 -1.47 9.38 -6.67
C PRO A 29 -1.81 10.72 -7.33
N LYS A 30 -0.86 11.65 -7.26
CA LYS A 30 -0.95 12.90 -8.00
C LYS A 30 -0.64 12.62 -9.47
N LYS A 31 -1.55 13.00 -10.36
CA LYS A 31 -1.27 13.00 -11.81
C LYS A 31 -0.49 14.25 -12.16
N VAL A 32 0.69 14.07 -12.71
CA VAL A 32 1.59 15.16 -13.08
C VAL A 32 1.91 15.06 -14.56
N PRO A 33 1.68 16.14 -15.33
CA PRO A 33 2.00 16.14 -16.75
C PRO A 33 3.51 16.03 -16.95
N ARG A 34 3.93 15.13 -17.84
CA ARG A 34 5.32 14.91 -18.20
C ARG A 34 5.41 14.83 -19.72
N GLY A 35 5.54 16.00 -20.35
CA GLY A 35 5.41 16.15 -21.80
C GLY A 35 3.98 15.84 -22.24
N GLU A 36 3.82 14.97 -23.22
CA GLU A 36 2.52 14.52 -23.73
C GLU A 36 1.88 13.41 -22.87
N LEU A 37 2.58 12.91 -21.84
CA LEU A 37 2.13 11.81 -21.00
C LEU A 37 1.74 12.29 -19.60
N GLU A 38 0.76 11.62 -18.99
CA GLU A 38 0.45 11.78 -17.56
C GLU A 38 1.24 10.77 -16.73
N ALA A 39 2.15 11.25 -15.88
CA ALA A 39 2.84 10.44 -14.90
C ALA A 39 2.06 10.41 -13.57
N ARG A 40 2.18 9.30 -12.83
CA ARG A 40 1.68 9.19 -11.46
C ARG A 40 2.83 9.40 -10.49
N GLU A 41 2.67 10.36 -9.60
CA GLU A 41 3.55 10.60 -8.47
C GLU A 41 2.86 10.21 -7.17
N PHE A 42 3.55 9.36 -6.41
CA PHE A 42 3.13 8.87 -5.11
C PHE A 42 3.93 9.61 -4.03
N THR A 43 3.22 10.04 -2.99
CA THR A 43 3.86 10.62 -1.80
C THR A 43 4.48 9.52 -0.93
N GLU A 44 5.28 9.90 0.07
CA GLU A 44 5.77 8.94 1.06
C GLU A 44 4.64 8.32 1.87
N GLU A 45 3.55 9.06 2.11
CA GLU A 45 2.36 8.54 2.76
C GLU A 45 1.67 7.49 1.89
N ASP A 46 1.53 7.73 0.58
CA ASP A 46 1.02 6.72 -0.35
C ASP A 46 1.89 5.48 -0.34
N PHE A 47 3.22 5.63 -0.36
CA PHE A 47 4.15 4.52 -0.29
C PHE A 47 3.92 3.66 0.96
N LYS A 48 3.86 4.28 2.15
CA LYS A 48 3.60 3.59 3.42
C LYS A 48 2.25 2.88 3.41
N LYS A 49 1.21 3.53 2.88
CA LYS A 49 -0.13 2.92 2.71
C LYS A 49 -0.07 1.70 1.81
N ILE A 50 0.54 1.80 0.63
CA ILE A 50 0.66 0.68 -0.32
C ILE A 50 1.42 -0.48 0.32
N GLN A 51 2.52 -0.19 1.02
CA GLN A 51 3.33 -1.19 1.69
C GLN A 51 2.55 -1.95 2.76
N ALA A 52 1.83 -1.23 3.63
CA ALA A 52 1.01 -1.83 4.67
C ALA A 52 -0.17 -2.62 4.08
N ILE A 53 -0.88 -2.08 3.09
CA ILE A 53 -1.97 -2.79 2.40
C ILE A 53 -1.44 -4.09 1.78
N TRP A 54 -0.28 -4.03 1.11
CA TRP A 54 0.33 -5.21 0.48
C TRP A 54 0.73 -6.28 1.49
N LYS A 55 1.27 -5.88 2.65
CA LYS A 55 1.56 -6.79 3.77
C LYS A 55 0.33 -7.60 4.18
N TYR A 56 -0.86 -6.98 4.26
CA TYR A 56 -2.10 -7.69 4.60
C TYR A 56 -2.70 -8.46 3.42
N LEU A 57 -2.59 -7.96 2.18
CA LEU A 57 -3.01 -8.73 1.00
C LEU A 57 -2.23 -10.03 0.85
N LYS A 58 -0.91 -10.01 1.10
CA LYS A 58 -0.07 -11.22 1.08
C LYS A 58 -0.44 -12.24 2.18
N GLN A 59 -1.08 -11.79 3.25
CA GLN A 59 -1.60 -12.67 4.31
C GLN A 59 -2.96 -13.30 3.96
N GLY A 60 -3.52 -13.00 2.78
CA GLY A 60 -4.80 -13.55 2.33
C GLY A 60 -6.02 -12.70 2.71
N PHE A 61 -5.83 -11.53 3.31
CA PHE A 61 -6.96 -10.63 3.60
C PHE A 61 -7.56 -10.07 2.31
N LYS A 62 -8.89 -9.91 2.30
CA LYS A 62 -9.59 -9.20 1.22
C LYS A 62 -9.20 -7.71 1.23
N HIS A 63 -9.18 -7.06 0.07
CA HIS A 63 -8.74 -5.66 -0.10
C HIS A 63 -9.32 -4.67 0.92
N LYS A 64 -10.63 -4.74 1.21
CA LYS A 64 -11.27 -3.87 2.20
C LYS A 64 -10.69 -4.06 3.61
N ILE A 65 -10.52 -5.31 4.03
CA ILE A 65 -9.98 -5.66 5.35
C ILE A 65 -8.48 -5.33 5.41
N ALA A 66 -7.74 -5.61 4.34
CA ALA A 66 -6.33 -5.25 4.23
C ALA A 66 -6.12 -3.74 4.35
N TYR A 67 -6.97 -2.94 3.70
CA TYR A 67 -6.96 -1.49 3.83
C TYR A 67 -7.26 -1.02 5.25
N GLN A 68 -8.31 -1.54 5.88
CA GLN A 68 -8.66 -1.18 7.26
C GLN A 68 -7.50 -1.48 8.21
N LYS A 69 -6.97 -2.70 8.17
CA LYS A 69 -5.82 -3.11 8.99
C LYS A 69 -4.58 -2.25 8.74
N ALA A 70 -4.31 -1.91 7.49
CA ALA A 70 -3.20 -1.04 7.13
C ALA A 70 -3.36 0.37 7.71
N MET A 71 -4.57 0.95 7.65
CA MET A 71 -4.82 2.27 8.26
C MET A 71 -4.74 2.21 9.79
N GLU A 72 -5.23 1.14 10.41
CA GLU A 72 -5.10 0.93 11.86
C GLU A 72 -3.64 0.85 12.29
N GLU A 73 -2.81 0.10 11.56
CA GLU A 73 -1.36 -0.01 11.82
C GLU A 73 -0.64 1.33 11.65
N LEU A 74 -0.96 2.08 10.59
CA LEU A 74 -0.33 3.39 10.33
C LEU A 74 -0.76 4.47 11.33
N ASN A 75 -2.00 4.42 11.83
CA ASN A 75 -2.50 5.34 12.83
C ASN A 75 -2.10 4.94 14.26
N ASN A 76 -1.77 3.67 14.50
CA ASN A 76 -1.40 3.16 15.81
C ASN A 76 -0.16 2.24 15.73
N PRO A 77 1.05 2.79 15.81
CA PRO A 77 2.30 2.03 15.64
C PRO A 77 2.53 0.95 16.72
N GLN A 78 1.73 0.92 17.79
CA GLN A 78 1.80 -0.14 18.82
C GLN A 78 1.20 -1.48 18.35
N LEU A 79 0.42 -1.52 17.27
CA LEU A 79 -0.18 -2.77 16.76
C LEU A 79 0.82 -3.73 16.10
N GLU A 80 1.98 -3.25 15.63
CA GLU A 80 3.02 -4.13 15.07
C GLU A 80 3.54 -5.15 16.10
N LEU A 81 3.53 -4.79 17.40
CA LEU A 81 4.02 -5.68 18.45
C LEU A 81 3.04 -6.83 18.79
N SER A 82 1.72 -6.65 18.61
CA SER A 82 0.74 -7.67 19.01
C SER A 82 0.58 -8.79 17.98
N LEU A 83 0.58 -8.47 16.68
CA LEU A 83 0.40 -9.46 15.60
C LEU A 83 1.60 -10.43 15.44
N GLY A 84 2.79 -10.04 15.89
CA GLY A 84 3.95 -10.93 15.99
C GLY A 84 3.88 -11.92 17.15
N SER A 85 3.04 -11.63 18.16
CA SER A 85 2.90 -12.43 19.38
C SER A 85 1.95 -13.61 19.20
N GLU A 86 0.89 -13.46 18.40
CA GLU A 86 -0.09 -14.54 18.13
C GLU A 86 0.45 -15.65 17.22
N LYS A 87 1.45 -15.37 16.37
CA LYS A 87 2.07 -16.39 15.50
C LYS A 87 3.14 -17.24 16.19
N ARG A 88 3.55 -16.90 17.41
CA ARG A 88 4.55 -17.66 18.19
C ARG A 88 3.94 -18.56 19.26
N ALA A 89 2.61 -18.62 19.37
CA ALA A 89 1.90 -19.36 20.41
C ALA A 89 1.10 -20.57 19.88
N ARG A 90 1.38 -21.06 18.67
CA ARG A 90 0.82 -22.31 18.14
C ARG A 90 1.91 -23.27 17.72
#